data_AF-A0A950P7J5-F1
#
_entry.id   AF-A0A950P7J5-F1
#
_cell.length_a   1.000
_cell.length_b   1.000
_cell.length_c   1.000
_cell.angle_alpha   90.00
_cell.angle_beta   90.00
_cell.angle_gamma   90.00
#
_symmetry.space_group_name_H-M   'P 1'
#
loop_
_entity.id
_entity.type
_entity.pdbx_description
1 polymer ?
#
loop_
_entity_poly.entity_id
_entity_poly.type
_entity_poly.pdbx_seq_one_letter_code
_entity_poly.pdbx_strand_id
1 'polypeptide(L)'
;MIDIYIWLLIAQAVLSWLLAFGVVNRYNRGVAVIGDFLYRVTEPALRPIRNFLPNFGGVDISPVILILILMFLRRLILYDLAPSLMY
;
A
#
# COMPACT_ATOMS: atom_id res chain seq x y z
N MET A 1 11.80 -0.38 9.69
CA MET A 1 11.14 0.81 9.10
C MET A 1 10.29 0.45 7.89
N ILE A 2 10.82 -0.26 6.88
CA ILE A 2 10.05 -0.71 5.71
C ILE A 2 8.89 -1.65 6.11
N ASP A 3 9.09 -2.53 7.10
CA ASP A 3 8.05 -3.48 7.50
C ASP A 3 6.80 -2.79 8.07
N ILE A 4 6.97 -1.69 8.82
CA ILE A 4 5.84 -0.89 9.34
C ILE A 4 5.05 -0.28 8.17
N TYR A 5 5.76 0.24 7.16
CA TYR A 5 5.11 0.81 5.98
C TYR A 5 4.35 -0.24 5.18
N ILE A 6 4.89 -1.46 5.05
CA ILE A 6 4.18 -2.59 4.44
C ILE A 6 2.90 -2.93 5.22
N TRP A 7 2.95 -2.95 6.56
CA TRP A 7 1.74 -3.17 7.36
C TRP A 7 0.69 -2.06 7.18
N LEU A 8 1.09 -0.80 7.04
CA LEU A 8 0.18 0.30 6.74
C LEU A 8 -0.47 0.14 5.35
N LEU A 9 0.27 -0.32 4.36
CA LEU A 9 -0.25 -0.64 3.03
C LEU A 9 -1.25 -1.80 3.07
N ILE A 10 -0.95 -2.84 3.84
CA ILE A 10 -1.87 -3.96 4.06
C ILE A 10 -3.15 -3.46 4.74
N ALA A 11 -3.04 -2.65 5.80
CA ALA A 11 -4.20 -2.08 6.49
C ALA A 11 -5.05 -1.21 5.56
N GLN A 12 -4.42 -0.38 4.72
CA GLN A 12 -5.10 0.44 3.73
C GLN A 12 -5.80 -0.40 2.65
N ALA A 13 -5.14 -1.46 2.15
CA ALA A 13 -5.73 -2.38 1.17
C ALA A 13 -6.94 -3.10 1.73
N VAL A 14 -6.81 -3.69 2.93
CA VAL A 14 -7.90 -4.37 3.63
C VAL A 14 -9.06 -3.41 3.87
N LEU A 15 -8.80 -2.21 4.40
CA LEU A 15 -9.85 -1.23 4.62
C LEU A 15 -10.55 -0.81 3.32
N SER A 16 -9.81 -0.65 2.23
CA SER A 16 -10.38 -0.33 0.91
C SER A 16 -11.33 -1.43 0.43
N TRP A 17 -10.98 -2.71 0.61
CA TRP A 17 -11.82 -3.83 0.25
C TRP A 17 -13.03 -3.97 1.17
N LEU A 18 -12.85 -3.79 2.48
CA LEU A 18 -13.96 -3.79 3.43
C LEU A 18 -15.00 -2.71 3.08
N LEU A 19 -14.55 -1.54 2.63
CA LEU A 19 -15.43 -0.47 2.14
C LEU A 19 -16.06 -0.81 0.79
N ALA A 20 -15.29 -1.31 -0.17
CA ALA A 20 -15.76 -1.65 -1.52
C ALA A 20 -16.81 -2.76 -1.52
N PHE A 21 -16.66 -3.77 -0.66
CA PHE A 21 -17.60 -4.87 -0.49
C PHE A 21 -18.72 -4.58 0.52
N GLY A 22 -18.81 -3.36 1.05
CA GLY A 22 -19.86 -2.95 1.99
C GLY A 22 -19.80 -3.64 3.35
N VAL A 23 -18.67 -4.25 3.71
CA VAL A 23 -18.46 -4.90 5.02
C VAL A 23 -18.38 -3.87 6.13
N VAL A 24 -17.77 -2.72 5.87
CA VAL A 24 -17.73 -1.57 6.78
C VAL A 24 -18.28 -0.33 6.13
N ASN A 25 -18.84 0.56 6.94
CA ASN A 25 -19.49 1.77 6.45
C ASN A 25 -18.58 3.00 6.64
N ARG A 26 -18.32 3.73 5.54
CA ARG A 26 -17.56 4.99 5.56
C ARG A 26 -18.15 6.09 6.44
N TYR A 27 -19.45 6.04 6.73
CA TYR A 27 -20.12 6.99 7.62
C TYR A 27 -19.85 6.72 9.10
N ASN A 28 -19.28 5.56 9.45
CA ASN A 28 -18.78 5.33 10.80
C ASN A 28 -17.56 6.22 11.05
N ARG A 29 -17.63 7.05 12.09
CA ARG A 29 -16.58 8.04 12.41
C ARG A 29 -15.21 7.39 12.65
N GLY A 30 -15.16 6.21 13.29
CA GLY A 30 -13.91 5.49 13.51
C GLY A 30 -13.29 4.99 12.21
N VAL A 31 -14.11 4.37 11.35
CA VAL A 31 -13.70 3.93 10.01
C VAL A 31 -13.21 5.09 9.16
N ALA A 32 -13.92 6.23 9.19
CA ALA A 32 -13.52 7.43 8.46
C ALA A 32 -12.17 7.98 8.92
N VAL A 33 -11.95 8.10 10.23
CA VAL A 33 -10.68 8.62 10.79
C VAL A 33 -9.50 7.70 10.46
N ILE A 34 -9.67 6.39 10.64
CA ILE A 34 -8.63 5.41 10.31
C ILE A 34 -8.35 5.41 8.81
N GLY A 35 -9.39 5.47 7.98
CA GLY A 35 -9.27 5.52 6.53
C GLY A 35 -8.54 6.76 6.04
N ASP A 36 -8.88 7.94 6.57
CA ASP A 36 -8.21 9.19 6.22
C ASP A 36 -6.74 9.17 6.61
N PHE A 37 -6.41 8.63 7.79
CA PHE A 37 -5.03 8.48 8.23
C PHE A 37 -4.24 7.56 7.29
N LEU A 38 -4.76 6.36 7.04
CA LEU A 38 -4.11 5.39 6.16
C LEU A 38 -3.95 5.94 4.74
N TYR A 39 -4.97 6.59 4.20
CA TYR A 39 -4.92 7.25 2.90
C TYR A 39 -3.80 8.30 2.87
N ARG A 40 -3.77 9.25 3.81
CA ARG A 40 -2.76 10.33 3.81
C ARG A 40 -1.32 9.82 3.89
N VAL A 41 -1.08 8.74 4.63
CA VAL A 41 0.26 8.15 4.80
C VAL A 41 0.70 7.37 3.57
N THR A 42 -0.23 6.68 2.89
CA THR A 42 0.08 5.79 1.77
C THR A 42 -0.03 6.49 0.41
N GLU A 43 -0.83 7.55 0.30
CA GLU A 43 -1.14 8.25 -0.95
C GLU A 43 0.09 8.73 -1.73
N PRO A 44 1.15 9.31 -1.12
CA PRO A 44 2.31 9.77 -1.88
C PRO A 44 3.00 8.66 -2.70
N ALA A 45 2.96 7.42 -2.20
CA ALA A 45 3.56 6.27 -2.88
C ALA A 45 2.55 5.53 -3.78
N LEU A 46 1.27 5.50 -3.40
CA LEU A 46 0.22 4.82 -4.17
C LEU A 46 -0.23 5.64 -5.39
N ARG A 47 -0.30 6.96 -5.29
CA ARG A 47 -0.80 7.84 -6.36
C ARG A 47 -0.07 7.65 -7.69
N PRO A 48 1.28 7.63 -7.75
CA PRO A 48 1.98 7.37 -9.00
C PRO A 48 1.60 6.03 -9.60
N ILE A 49 1.49 4.98 -8.78
CA ILE A 49 1.13 3.63 -9.22
C ILE A 49 -0.29 3.62 -9.80
N ARG A 50 -1.26 4.23 -9.11
CA ARG A 50 -2.65 4.32 -9.61
C ARG A 50 -2.74 5.04 -10.97
N ASN A 51 -1.90 6.05 -11.19
CA ASN A 51 -1.89 6.77 -12.48
C ASN A 51 -1.40 5.90 -13.65
N PHE A 52 -0.66 4.83 -13.39
CA PHE A 52 -0.20 3.89 -14.42
C PHE A 52 -1.18 2.73 -14.65
N LEU A 53 -2.12 2.51 -13.73
CA LEU A 53 -3.03 1.38 -13.78
C LEU A 53 -4.33 1.73 -14.52
N PRO A 54 -4.92 0.76 -15.25
CA PRO A 54 -6.28 0.93 -15.74
C PRO A 54 -7.25 0.96 -14.56
N ASN A 55 -8.45 1.52 -14.78
CA ASN A 55 -9.48 1.56 -13.76
C ASN A 55 -10.12 0.17 -13.57
N PHE A 56 -9.90 -0.46 -12.41
CA PHE A 56 -10.39 -1.81 -12.10
C PHE A 56 -11.81 -1.85 -11.48
N GLY A 57 -12.66 -0.87 -11.79
CA GLY A 57 -14.08 -0.93 -11.40
C GLY A 57 -14.31 -0.86 -9.88
N GLY A 58 -13.52 -0.03 -9.18
CA GLY A 58 -13.73 0.30 -7.76
C GLY A 58 -12.84 -0.44 -6.77
N VAL A 59 -12.05 -1.42 -7.21
CA VAL A 59 -11.04 -2.10 -6.39
C VAL A 59 -9.65 -1.51 -6.67
N ASP A 60 -9.01 -0.96 -5.65
CA ASP A 60 -7.64 -0.45 -5.76
C ASP A 60 -6.63 -1.59 -5.59
N ILE A 61 -5.94 -1.95 -6.68
CA ILE A 61 -4.86 -2.95 -6.65
C ILE A 61 -3.47 -2.34 -6.43
N SER A 62 -3.35 -1.00 -6.44
CA SER A 62 -2.08 -0.30 -6.25
C SER A 62 -1.33 -0.65 -4.96
N PRO A 63 -1.99 -0.97 -3.82
CA PRO A 63 -1.29 -1.35 -2.59
C PRO A 63 -0.53 -2.66 -2.73
N VAL A 64 -1.14 -3.64 -3.41
CA VAL A 64 -0.50 -4.94 -3.67
C VAL A 64 0.75 -4.74 -4.53
N ILE A 65 0.64 -3.92 -5.57
CA ILE A 65 1.77 -3.62 -6.46
C ILE A 65 2.90 -2.93 -5.70
N LEU A 66 2.58 -1.94 -4.85
CA LEU A 66 3.58 -1.26 -4.04
C LEU A 66 4.26 -2.22 -3.06
N ILE A 67 3.53 -3.13 -2.42
CA ILE A 67 4.10 -4.14 -1.54
C ILE A 67 5.10 -5.02 -2.30
N LEU A 68 4.74 -5.49 -3.50
CA LEU A 68 5.64 -6.30 -4.33
C LEU A 68 6.91 -5.53 -4.72
N ILE A 69 6.79 -4.26 -5.09
CA ILE A 69 7.93 -3.38 -5.40
C ILE A 69 8.84 -3.24 -4.16
N LEU A 70 8.27 -2.96 -2.99
CA LEU A 70 9.04 -2.81 -1.74
C LEU A 70 9.76 -4.09 -1.34
N MET A 71 9.10 -5.26 -1.50
CA MET A 71 9.73 -6.56 -1.25
C MET A 71 10.88 -6.83 -2.22
N PHE A 72 10.69 -6.52 -3.50
CA PHE A 72 11.72 -6.65 -4.52
C PHE A 72 12.92 -5.74 -4.23
N LEU A 73 12.68 -4.44 -4.00
CA LEU A 73 13.74 -3.48 -3.70
C LEU A 73 14.50 -3.84 -2.42
N ARG A 74 13.80 -4.28 -1.37
CA ARG A 74 14.44 -4.79 -0.15
C ARG A 74 15.37 -5.95 -0.47
N ARG A 75 14.93 -6.91 -1.28
CA ARG A 75 15.75 -8.08 -1.64
C ARG A 75 16.96 -7.66 -2.48
N LEU A 76 16.74 -6.85 -3.51
CA LEU A 76 17.79 -6.35 -4.39
C LEU A 76 18.87 -5.59 -3.60
N ILE A 77 18.47 -4.70 -2.69
CA ILE A 77 19.41 -3.92 -1.88
C ILE A 77 20.19 -4.81 -0.91
N LEU A 78 19.50 -5.73 -0.19
CA LEU A 78 20.14 -6.51 0.87
C LEU A 78 21.01 -7.65 0.36
N TYR A 79 20.64 -8.29 -0.76
CA TYR A 79 21.28 -9.53 -1.21
C TYR A 79 22.14 -9.35 -2.46
N ASP A 80 21.81 -8.40 -3.33
CA ASP A 80 22.55 -8.22 -4.58
C ASP A 80 23.47 -7.00 -4.49
N LEU A 81 22.93 -5.82 -4.16
CA LEU A 81 23.67 -4.56 -4.19
C LEU A 81 24.62 -4.38 -3.00
N ALA A 82 24.14 -4.47 -1.76
CA ALA A 82 24.97 -4.23 -0.58
C ALA A 82 26.18 -5.17 -0.48
N PRO A 83 26.04 -6.49 -0.74
CA PRO A 83 27.19 -7.38 -0.76
C PRO A 83 28.16 -7.07 -1.90
N SER A 84 27.68 -6.74 -3.10
CA SER A 84 28.54 -6.46 -4.27
C SER A 84 29.46 -5.23 -4.11
N LEU A 85 29.07 -4.29 -3.25
CA LEU A 85 29.85 -3.08 -2.92
C LEU A 85 30.84 -3.31 -1.77
N MET A 86 30.74 -4.46 -1.07
CA MET A 86 31.60 -4.84 0.05
C MET A 86 32.76 -5.75 -0.37
N TYR A 87 32.88 -6.05 -1.66
CA TYR A 87 34.02 -6.73 -2.30
C TYR A 87 34.76 -5.73 -3.20
#